data_AF-A0A0B4FM26-F1
#
_entry.id   AF-A0A0B4FM26-F1
#
_cell.length_a   1.000
_cell.length_b   1.000
_cell.length_c   1.000
_cell.angle_alpha   90.00
_cell.angle_beta   90.00
_cell.angle_gamma   90.00
#
_symmetry.space_group_name_H-M   'P 1'
#
loop_
_entity.id
_entity.type
_entity.pdbx_description
1 polymer ?
#
loop_
_entity_poly.entity_id
_entity_poly.type
_entity_poly.pdbx_seq_one_letter_code
_entity_poly.pdbx_strand_id
1 'polypeptide(L)'
;MKEYFTQMEAARKGIVTPEMKIVAEKEKMEVEKLRELLEKGQVCIPCNINHKSISPEGIGSGLKTKVNVNLGISGDKRDYEEEFKKVDLAIQYGCEAIMDLSNYGKTNTFRRQLIERSPAMIGTVPMYDAIGYLEKDLQEMEAKDFLEVIEAHAKEGVDFMTIHAGLTRRAVEFLKNRID
;
A
#
# COMPACT_ATOMS: atom_id res chain seq x y z
N MET A 1 -2.85 -23.21 14.69
CA MET A 1 -2.56 -21.76 14.72
C MET A 1 -1.80 -21.41 13.44
N LYS A 2 -1.97 -20.19 12.88
CA LYS A 2 -1.12 -19.74 11.77
C LYS A 2 0.34 -19.69 12.23
N GLU A 3 1.26 -20.19 11.42
CA GLU A 3 2.70 -20.23 11.75
C GLU A 3 3.37 -18.86 11.65
N TYR A 4 2.81 -17.93 10.87
CA TYR A 4 3.26 -16.54 10.69
C TYR A 4 2.11 -15.63 10.23
N PHE A 5 2.27 -14.31 10.39
CA PHE A 5 1.33 -13.29 9.91
C PHE A 5 1.89 -12.38 8.82
N THR A 6 3.21 -12.19 8.78
CA THR A 6 3.89 -11.34 7.77
C THR A 6 5.03 -12.08 7.09
N GLN A 7 5.41 -11.61 5.90
CA GLN A 7 6.54 -12.17 5.15
C GLN A 7 7.88 -12.00 5.90
N MET A 8 8.06 -10.89 6.62
CA MET A 8 9.24 -10.67 7.47
C MET A 8 9.27 -11.64 8.66
N GLU A 9 8.13 -11.90 9.29
CA GLU A 9 8.03 -12.87 10.38
C GLU A 9 8.32 -14.29 9.89
N ALA A 10 7.74 -14.70 8.75
CA ALA A 10 8.04 -15.97 8.12
C ALA A 10 9.54 -16.11 7.83
N ALA A 11 10.16 -15.08 7.25
CA ALA A 11 11.58 -15.05 6.95
C ALA A 11 12.43 -15.23 8.21
N ARG A 12 12.15 -14.51 9.30
CA ARG A 12 12.85 -14.64 10.60
C ARG A 12 12.69 -16.01 11.25
N LYS A 13 11.63 -16.76 10.91
CA LYS A 13 11.41 -18.14 11.35
C LYS A 13 12.08 -19.18 10.44
N GLY A 14 12.81 -18.75 9.39
CA GLY A 14 13.40 -19.64 8.40
C GLY A 14 12.38 -20.26 7.44
N ILE A 15 11.17 -19.70 7.36
CA ILE A 15 10.09 -20.23 6.51
C ILE A 15 10.16 -19.55 5.14
N VAL A 16 10.27 -20.36 4.10
CA VAL A 16 10.09 -19.91 2.70
C VAL A 16 8.61 -20.01 2.32
N THR A 17 7.99 -18.87 2.06
CA THR A 17 6.57 -18.78 1.70
C THR A 17 6.36 -18.97 0.19
N PRO A 18 5.12 -19.27 -0.26
CA PRO A 18 4.78 -19.27 -1.68
C PRO A 18 5.04 -17.92 -2.36
N GLU A 19 4.77 -16.81 -1.68
CA GLU A 19 5.00 -15.45 -2.21
C GLU A 19 6.50 -15.20 -2.44
N MET A 20 7.37 -15.64 -1.52
CA MET A 20 8.82 -15.56 -1.70
C MET A 20 9.28 -16.34 -2.93
N LYS A 21 8.72 -17.53 -3.19
CA LYS A 21 9.07 -18.32 -4.38
C LYS A 21 8.70 -17.60 -5.68
N ILE A 22 7.50 -17.03 -5.74
CA ILE A 22 7.04 -16.24 -6.89
C ILE A 22 7.96 -15.04 -7.14
N VAL A 23 8.27 -14.28 -6.09
CA VAL A 23 9.16 -13.10 -6.21
C VAL A 23 10.57 -13.53 -6.61
N ALA A 24 11.11 -14.59 -6.01
CA ALA A 24 12.43 -15.13 -6.34
C ALA A 24 12.52 -15.54 -7.82
N GLU A 25 11.48 -16.20 -8.34
CA GLU A 25 11.38 -16.58 -9.76
C GLU A 25 11.35 -15.35 -10.68
N LYS A 26 10.48 -14.37 -10.39
CA LYS A 26 10.37 -13.11 -11.16
C LYS A 26 11.70 -12.35 -11.21
N GLU A 27 12.45 -12.37 -10.11
CA GLU A 27 13.72 -11.66 -9.94
C GLU A 27 14.94 -12.48 -10.37
N LYS A 28 14.74 -13.75 -10.79
CA LYS A 28 15.81 -14.71 -11.11
C LYS A 28 16.85 -14.81 -9.98
N MET A 29 16.36 -14.89 -8.74
CA MET A 29 17.14 -14.93 -7.52
C MET A 29 16.89 -16.24 -6.77
N GLU A 30 17.90 -16.77 -6.07
CA GLU A 30 17.72 -17.87 -5.13
C GLU A 30 16.76 -17.48 -3.99
N VAL A 31 15.78 -18.32 -3.70
CA VAL A 31 14.73 -18.01 -2.74
C VAL A 31 15.25 -17.83 -1.31
N GLU A 32 16.29 -18.58 -0.92
CA GLU A 32 16.92 -18.41 0.39
C GLU A 32 17.63 -17.06 0.52
N LYS A 33 18.26 -16.58 -0.56
CA LYS A 33 18.86 -15.24 -0.59
C LYS A 33 17.79 -14.16 -0.42
N LEU A 34 16.65 -14.32 -1.07
CA LEU A 34 15.51 -13.41 -0.89
C LEU A 34 14.96 -13.45 0.55
N ARG A 35 14.82 -14.65 1.13
CA ARG A 35 14.37 -14.83 2.53
C ARG A 35 15.30 -14.10 3.50
N GLU A 36 16.62 -14.21 3.34
CA GLU A 36 17.58 -13.50 4.17
C GLU A 36 17.46 -11.96 4.06
N LEU A 37 17.18 -11.43 2.86
CA LEU A 37 16.96 -9.99 2.67
C LEU A 37 15.68 -9.52 3.39
N LEU A 38 14.62 -10.33 3.36
CA LEU A 38 13.38 -10.09 4.10
C LEU A 38 13.60 -10.12 5.62
N GLU A 39 14.37 -11.10 6.10
CA GLU A 39 14.73 -11.24 7.51
C GLU A 39 15.45 -10.00 8.04
N LYS A 40 16.40 -9.48 7.24
CA LYS A 40 17.20 -8.28 7.52
C LYS A 40 16.44 -6.96 7.28
N GLY A 41 15.22 -7.02 6.74
CA GLY A 41 14.42 -5.84 6.41
C GLY A 41 14.96 -5.02 5.23
N GLN A 42 15.81 -5.62 4.38
CA GLN A 42 16.37 -4.98 3.18
C GLN A 42 15.45 -5.11 1.96
N VAL A 43 14.50 -6.06 2.02
CA VAL A 43 13.44 -6.28 1.06
C VAL A 43 12.12 -6.43 1.82
N CYS A 44 11.01 -5.98 1.22
CA CYS A 44 9.66 -6.31 1.66
C CYS A 44 8.83 -6.90 0.50
N ILE A 45 7.79 -7.66 0.85
CA ILE A 45 6.76 -8.15 -0.08
C ILE A 45 5.41 -7.70 0.49
N PRO A 46 4.88 -6.54 0.05
CA PRO A 46 3.53 -6.09 0.38
C PRO A 46 2.51 -7.06 -0.26
N CYS A 47 1.83 -7.84 0.59
CA CYS A 47 0.88 -8.85 0.13
C CYS A 47 -0.13 -9.11 1.25
N ASN A 48 -1.12 -8.24 1.35
CA ASN A 48 -2.19 -8.38 2.31
C ASN A 48 -2.97 -9.66 2.03
N ILE A 49 -3.26 -10.43 3.08
CA ILE A 49 -3.98 -11.70 2.97
C ILE A 49 -5.37 -11.56 2.33
N ASN A 50 -5.98 -10.37 2.30
CA ASN A 50 -7.29 -10.13 1.72
C ASN A 50 -7.22 -9.75 0.22
N HIS A 51 -6.05 -9.40 -0.31
CA HIS A 51 -5.87 -9.07 -1.71
C HIS A 51 -5.67 -10.35 -2.55
N LYS A 52 -6.76 -10.92 -3.07
CA LYS A 52 -6.73 -12.26 -3.68
C LYS A 52 -6.24 -12.30 -5.13
N SER A 53 -6.30 -11.19 -5.85
CA SER A 53 -5.83 -11.07 -7.23
C SER A 53 -4.34 -10.75 -7.34
N ILE A 54 -3.67 -10.45 -6.23
CA ILE A 54 -2.29 -9.98 -6.23
C ILE A 54 -1.33 -10.97 -6.90
N SER A 55 -0.42 -10.44 -7.70
CA SER A 55 0.76 -11.13 -8.19
C SER A 55 1.96 -10.62 -7.38
N PRO A 56 2.45 -11.35 -6.36
CA PRO A 56 3.42 -10.82 -5.41
C PRO A 56 4.68 -10.23 -6.06
N GLU A 57 5.13 -9.09 -5.54
CA GLU A 57 6.32 -8.38 -5.99
C GLU A 57 7.21 -8.03 -4.78
N GLY A 58 8.52 -8.06 -4.98
CA GLY A 58 9.51 -7.66 -3.98
C GLY A 58 10.00 -6.24 -4.21
N ILE A 59 10.11 -5.47 -3.13
CA ILE A 59 10.69 -4.11 -3.14
C ILE A 59 11.92 -4.11 -2.25
N GLY A 60 13.08 -3.74 -2.79
CA GLY A 60 14.28 -3.53 -1.99
C GLY A 60 15.59 -3.83 -2.70
N SER A 61 16.63 -4.02 -1.91
CA SER A 61 18.01 -4.11 -2.37
C SER A 61 18.25 -5.32 -3.27
N GLY A 62 18.85 -5.10 -4.45
CA GLY A 62 19.22 -6.16 -5.38
C GLY A 62 18.09 -6.72 -6.24
N LEU A 63 16.88 -6.16 -6.15
CA LEU A 63 15.75 -6.46 -7.02
C LEU A 63 15.64 -5.43 -8.16
N LYS A 64 14.89 -5.75 -9.23
CA LYS A 64 14.60 -4.74 -10.27
C LYS A 64 13.86 -3.55 -9.69
N THR A 65 14.08 -2.36 -10.27
CA THR A 65 13.31 -1.16 -9.94
C THR A 65 11.83 -1.39 -10.25
N LYS A 66 10.96 -0.93 -9.35
CA LYS A 66 9.50 -1.08 -9.45
C LYS A 66 8.85 0.27 -9.74
N VAL A 67 7.76 0.25 -10.49
CA VAL A 67 7.01 1.46 -10.85
C VAL A 67 5.67 1.49 -10.11
N ASN A 68 5.38 2.66 -9.53
CA ASN A 68 4.10 2.96 -8.89
C ASN A 68 3.29 3.94 -9.73
N VAL A 69 2.00 3.67 -9.93
CA VAL A 69 1.06 4.57 -10.59
C VAL A 69 0.06 5.12 -9.57
N ASN A 70 -0.03 6.45 -9.51
CA ASN A 70 -1.02 7.14 -8.67
C ASN A 70 -2.29 7.40 -9.45
N LEU A 71 -3.42 7.08 -8.86
CA LEU A 71 -4.75 7.27 -9.43
C LEU A 71 -5.76 7.47 -8.30
N GLY A 72 -6.97 7.92 -8.62
CA GLY A 72 -8.00 8.17 -7.62
C GLY A 72 -9.06 9.16 -8.04
N ILE A 73 -10.20 9.05 -7.36
CA ILE A 73 -11.39 9.88 -7.54
C ILE A 73 -11.25 11.18 -6.74
N SER A 74 -11.51 12.31 -7.39
CA SER A 74 -11.42 13.64 -6.79
C SER A 74 -12.71 14.43 -6.91
N GLY A 75 -12.82 15.52 -6.15
CA GLY A 75 -13.96 16.43 -6.20
C GLY A 75 -14.21 17.04 -7.58
N ASP A 76 -13.16 17.22 -8.38
CA ASP A 76 -13.24 17.81 -9.72
C ASP A 76 -13.52 16.78 -10.82
N LYS A 77 -13.09 15.53 -10.62
CA LYS A 77 -13.24 14.43 -11.57
C LYS A 77 -13.65 13.14 -10.88
N ARG A 78 -14.94 12.79 -11.03
CA ARG A 78 -15.65 11.77 -10.23
C ARG A 78 -16.01 10.49 -10.99
N ASP A 79 -15.45 10.29 -12.17
CA ASP A 79 -15.88 9.22 -13.08
C ASP A 79 -15.10 7.94 -12.81
N TYR A 80 -15.79 6.93 -12.29
CA TYR A 80 -15.19 5.63 -11.96
C TYR A 80 -14.76 4.87 -13.23
N GLU A 81 -15.51 5.00 -14.33
CA GLU A 81 -15.17 4.32 -15.57
C GLU A 81 -13.89 4.89 -16.18
N GLU A 82 -13.72 6.21 -16.14
CA GLU A 82 -12.47 6.84 -16.57
C GLU A 82 -11.31 6.45 -15.65
N GLU A 83 -11.53 6.34 -14.34
CA GLU A 83 -10.47 5.93 -13.42
C GLU A 83 -10.05 4.48 -13.65
N PHE A 84 -11.01 3.57 -13.91
CA PHE A 84 -10.70 2.20 -14.28
C PHE A 84 -9.95 2.09 -15.61
N LYS A 85 -10.20 2.96 -16.60
CA LYS A 85 -9.37 3.00 -17.82
C LYS A 85 -7.89 3.29 -17.50
N LYS A 86 -7.60 4.12 -16.48
CA LYS A 86 -6.22 4.36 -16.05
C LYS A 86 -5.63 3.14 -15.33
N VAL A 87 -6.42 2.46 -14.52
CA VAL A 87 -6.04 1.19 -13.87
C VAL A 87 -5.68 0.15 -14.92
N ASP A 88 -6.56 -0.07 -15.90
CA ASP A 88 -6.36 -1.05 -16.98
C ASP A 88 -5.09 -0.73 -17.77
N LEU A 89 -4.86 0.55 -18.08
CA LEU A 89 -3.66 1.00 -18.77
C LEU A 89 -2.40 0.76 -17.93
N ALA A 90 -2.43 1.06 -16.64
CA ALA A 90 -1.30 0.85 -15.73
C ALA A 90 -0.93 -0.63 -15.64
N ILE A 91 -1.93 -1.51 -15.50
CA ILE A 91 -1.73 -2.97 -15.49
C ILE A 91 -1.21 -3.46 -16.83
N GLN A 92 -1.77 -2.98 -17.95
CA GLN A 92 -1.33 -3.34 -19.30
C GLN A 92 0.16 -3.03 -19.53
N TYR A 93 0.65 -1.89 -19.01
CA TYR A 93 2.07 -1.52 -19.10
C TYR A 93 2.94 -2.13 -17.98
N GLY A 94 2.36 -2.97 -17.12
CA GLY A 94 3.09 -3.78 -16.16
C GLY A 94 3.55 -3.04 -14.90
N CYS A 95 2.79 -2.05 -14.41
CA CYS A 95 3.09 -1.45 -13.12
C CYS A 95 3.03 -2.49 -11.98
N GLU A 96 3.95 -2.41 -11.02
CA GLU A 96 3.96 -3.32 -9.87
C GLU A 96 3.19 -2.79 -8.67
N ALA A 97 2.96 -1.47 -8.61
CA ALA A 97 2.15 -0.84 -7.57
C ALA A 97 1.17 0.18 -8.16
N ILE A 98 0.01 0.26 -7.53
CA ILE A 98 -0.99 1.29 -7.75
C ILE A 98 -1.32 1.90 -6.39
N MET A 99 -1.29 3.23 -6.29
CA MET A 99 -1.84 3.92 -5.11
C MET A 99 -3.20 4.51 -5.44
N ASP A 100 -4.20 4.12 -4.64
CA ASP A 100 -5.49 4.80 -4.59
C ASP A 100 -5.39 6.02 -3.68
N LEU A 101 -5.42 7.19 -4.31
CA LEU A 101 -5.41 8.52 -3.70
C LEU A 101 -6.78 9.19 -3.77
N SER A 102 -7.85 8.40 -3.93
CA SER A 102 -9.21 8.92 -3.91
C SER A 102 -9.49 9.69 -2.62
N ASN A 103 -10.14 10.85 -2.74
CA ASN A 103 -10.43 11.73 -1.60
C ASN A 103 -11.85 12.31 -1.63
N TYR A 104 -12.71 11.80 -2.50
CA TYR A 104 -14.07 12.31 -2.68
C TYR A 104 -15.10 11.18 -2.75
N GLY A 105 -16.22 11.38 -2.03
CA GLY A 105 -17.32 10.42 -2.00
C GLY A 105 -16.96 9.12 -1.26
N LYS A 106 -17.62 8.02 -1.62
CA LYS A 106 -17.39 6.70 -1.02
C LYS A 106 -16.19 6.01 -1.69
N THR A 107 -14.99 6.41 -1.26
CA THR A 107 -13.70 5.91 -1.77
C THR A 107 -13.55 4.39 -1.64
N ASN A 108 -14.13 3.80 -0.59
CA ASN A 108 -14.11 2.36 -0.34
C ASN A 108 -14.67 1.52 -1.51
N THR A 109 -15.64 2.04 -2.27
CA THR A 109 -16.27 1.30 -3.36
C THR A 109 -15.29 1.11 -4.51
N PHE A 110 -14.61 2.19 -4.91
CA PHE A 110 -13.56 2.13 -5.93
C PHE A 110 -12.41 1.25 -5.47
N ARG A 111 -11.91 1.47 -4.24
CA ARG A 111 -10.82 0.70 -3.63
C ARG A 111 -11.06 -0.81 -3.62
N ARG A 112 -12.24 -1.26 -3.19
CA ARG A 112 -12.58 -2.70 -3.17
C ARG A 112 -12.57 -3.31 -4.57
N GLN A 113 -13.15 -2.61 -5.55
CA GLN A 113 -13.16 -3.05 -6.94
C GLN A 113 -11.76 -3.07 -7.55
N LEU A 114 -10.91 -2.09 -7.20
CA LEU A 114 -9.50 -2.06 -7.59
C LEU A 114 -8.73 -3.25 -7.01
N ILE A 115 -8.87 -3.52 -5.71
CA ILE A 115 -8.23 -4.65 -5.02
C ILE A 115 -8.74 -6.01 -5.54
N GLU A 116 -9.99 -6.11 -5.98
CA GLU A 116 -10.52 -7.37 -6.52
C GLU A 116 -9.93 -7.73 -7.89
N ARG A 117 -9.52 -6.72 -8.68
CA ARG A 117 -9.14 -6.89 -10.09
C ARG A 117 -7.64 -6.74 -10.34
N SER A 118 -6.95 -5.94 -9.53
CA SER A 118 -5.56 -5.58 -9.77
C SER A 118 -4.60 -6.72 -9.37
N PRO A 119 -3.66 -7.12 -10.23
CA PRO A 119 -2.54 -7.96 -9.82
C PRO A 119 -1.40 -7.15 -9.17
N ALA A 120 -1.37 -5.82 -9.35
CA ALA A 120 -0.38 -4.93 -8.76
C ALA A 120 -0.70 -4.65 -7.29
N MET A 121 0.33 -4.40 -6.46
CA MET A 121 0.17 -4.04 -5.05
C MET A 121 -0.67 -2.76 -4.92
N ILE A 122 -1.61 -2.73 -3.97
CA ILE A 122 -2.45 -1.56 -3.72
C ILE A 122 -1.98 -0.79 -2.48
N GLY A 123 -1.63 0.47 -2.69
CA GLY A 123 -1.27 1.42 -1.65
C GLY A 123 -2.36 2.45 -1.40
N THR A 124 -2.39 3.02 -0.19
CA THR A 124 -3.27 4.16 0.13
C THR A 124 -2.58 5.19 1.01
N VAL A 125 -3.22 6.35 1.16
CA VAL A 125 -2.92 7.34 2.19
C VAL A 125 -4.16 7.44 3.11
N PRO A 126 -4.23 6.69 4.22
CA PRO A 126 -5.43 6.63 5.07
C PRO A 126 -5.91 8.00 5.59
N MET A 127 -5.02 9.00 5.64
CA MET A 127 -5.36 10.35 6.07
C MET A 127 -6.42 11.02 5.18
N TYR A 128 -6.45 10.73 3.88
CA TYR A 128 -7.45 11.34 2.98
C TYR A 128 -8.85 10.85 3.29
N ASP A 129 -9.00 9.56 3.57
CA ASP A 129 -10.26 9.00 4.03
C ASP A 129 -10.58 9.45 5.46
N ALA A 130 -9.60 9.57 6.35
CA ALA A 130 -9.88 10.06 7.69
C ALA A 130 -10.47 11.49 7.68
N ILE A 131 -10.01 12.36 6.78
CA ILE A 131 -10.55 13.72 6.61
C ILE A 131 -11.90 13.69 5.87
N GLY A 132 -12.03 12.90 4.80
CA GLY A 132 -13.24 12.87 3.98
C GLY A 132 -14.40 12.04 4.55
N TYR A 133 -14.10 11.02 5.34
CA TYR A 133 -15.06 10.03 5.86
C TYR A 133 -15.66 10.43 7.21
N LEU A 134 -14.94 11.21 8.02
CA LEU A 134 -15.40 11.53 9.36
C LEU A 134 -16.37 12.71 9.43
N GLU A 135 -16.48 13.54 8.38
CA GLU A 135 -17.18 14.84 8.43
C GLU A 135 -16.85 15.66 9.71
N LYS A 136 -15.74 15.33 10.36
CA LYS A 136 -15.24 15.97 11.57
C LYS A 136 -14.20 16.98 11.15
N ASP A 137 -14.17 18.10 11.85
CA ASP A 137 -13.06 19.01 11.74
C ASP A 137 -11.76 18.28 12.12
N LEU A 138 -10.69 18.50 11.36
CA LEU A 138 -9.38 17.90 11.60
C LEU A 138 -8.90 18.10 13.04
N GLN A 139 -9.33 19.20 13.68
CA GLN A 139 -9.00 19.55 15.07
C GLN A 139 -9.65 18.61 16.10
N GLU A 140 -10.74 17.95 15.73
CA GLU A 140 -11.50 17.04 16.59
C GLU A 140 -11.11 15.56 16.38
N MET A 141 -10.21 15.28 15.43
CA MET A 141 -9.73 13.92 15.18
C MET A 141 -8.82 13.43 16.31
N GLU A 142 -9.13 12.26 16.85
CA GLU A 142 -8.28 11.54 17.77
C GLU A 142 -7.48 10.44 17.06
N ALA A 143 -6.44 9.92 17.72
CA ALA A 143 -5.64 8.81 17.21
C ALA A 143 -6.50 7.56 16.90
N LYS A 144 -7.56 7.32 17.67
CA LYS A 144 -8.47 6.19 17.48
C LYS A 144 -9.19 6.27 16.13
N ASP A 145 -9.64 7.47 15.72
CA ASP A 145 -10.37 7.63 14.46
C ASP A 145 -9.46 7.26 13.28
N PHE A 146 -8.18 7.65 13.33
CA PHE A 146 -7.20 7.27 12.30
C PHE A 146 -6.90 5.76 12.28
N LEU A 147 -6.83 5.13 13.46
CA LEU A 147 -6.62 3.68 13.56
C LEU A 147 -7.80 2.87 13.01
N GLU A 148 -9.04 3.35 13.18
CA GLU A 148 -10.22 2.74 12.58
C GLU A 148 -10.15 2.75 11.05
N VAL A 149 -9.67 3.84 10.45
CA VAL A 149 -9.47 3.95 9.00
C VAL A 149 -8.36 2.99 8.53
N ILE A 150 -7.23 2.92 9.24
CA ILE A 150 -6.17 1.93 8.96
C ILE A 150 -6.73 0.50 8.99
N GLU A 151 -7.51 0.16 10.02
CA GLU A 151 -8.09 -1.16 10.14
C GLU A 151 -9.07 -1.47 8.99
N ALA A 152 -9.89 -0.50 8.59
CA ALA A 152 -10.78 -0.64 7.45
C ALA A 152 -10.00 -0.92 6.15
N HIS A 153 -8.93 -0.17 5.89
CA HIS A 153 -8.08 -0.37 4.70
C HIS A 153 -7.41 -1.75 4.71
N ALA A 154 -6.92 -2.20 5.88
CA ALA A 154 -6.32 -3.51 6.03
C ALA A 154 -7.33 -4.66 5.80
N LYS A 155 -8.57 -4.51 6.30
CA LYS A 155 -9.66 -5.48 6.05
C LYS A 155 -10.05 -5.56 4.59
N GLU A 156 -9.98 -4.46 3.86
CA GLU A 156 -10.31 -4.44 2.43
C GLU A 156 -9.23 -5.04 1.54
N GLY A 157 -7.99 -5.14 2.01
CA GLY A 157 -6.88 -5.75 1.28
C GLY A 157 -5.81 -4.78 0.81
N VAL A 158 -5.74 -3.57 1.35
CA VAL A 158 -4.63 -2.65 1.06
C VAL A 158 -3.30 -3.28 1.50
N ASP A 159 -2.31 -3.32 0.60
CA ASP A 159 -1.02 -3.99 0.80
C ASP A 159 -0.01 -3.12 1.56
N PHE A 160 -0.06 -1.81 1.34
CA PHE A 160 0.80 -0.85 2.04
C PHE A 160 0.09 0.48 2.28
N MET A 161 0.49 1.19 3.33
CA MET A 161 -0.09 2.46 3.72
C MET A 161 0.99 3.50 3.91
N THR A 162 0.81 4.65 3.27
CA THR A 162 1.66 5.81 3.52
C THR A 162 1.16 6.53 4.75
N ILE A 163 1.97 6.52 5.81
CA ILE A 163 1.66 7.17 7.10
C ILE A 163 2.74 8.21 7.37
N HIS A 164 2.33 9.47 7.48
CA HIS A 164 3.22 10.61 7.70
C HIS A 164 3.62 10.78 9.18
N ALA A 165 3.99 9.70 9.87
CA ALA A 165 4.35 9.72 11.30
C ALA A 165 5.64 10.50 11.60
N GLY A 166 6.45 10.82 10.57
CA GLY A 166 7.66 11.63 10.68
C GLY A 166 7.43 13.15 10.81
N LEU A 167 6.20 13.63 10.58
CA LEU A 167 5.84 15.05 10.72
C LEU A 167 5.66 15.44 12.19
N THR A 168 6.77 15.51 12.91
CA THR A 168 6.78 15.88 14.33
C THR A 168 6.61 17.38 14.54
N ARG A 169 6.18 17.80 15.75
CA ARG A 169 6.09 19.23 16.13
C ARG A 169 7.40 19.99 15.86
N ARG A 170 8.53 19.37 16.20
CA ARG A 170 9.87 19.91 15.93
C ARG A 170 10.13 20.12 14.43
N ALA A 171 9.71 19.18 13.58
CA ALA A 171 9.86 19.32 12.13
C ALA A 171 9.03 20.50 11.60
N VAL A 172 7.81 20.69 12.10
CA VAL A 172 6.93 21.81 11.74
C VAL A 172 7.50 23.15 12.20
N GLU A 173 8.00 23.24 13.44
CA GLU A 173 8.67 24.45 13.95
C GLU A 173 9.88 24.85 13.10
N PHE A 174 10.68 23.86 12.68
CA PHE A 174 11.82 24.11 11.79
C PHE A 174 11.38 24.64 10.41
N LEU A 175 10.30 24.10 9.84
CA LEU A 175 9.77 24.54 8.54
C LEU A 175 9.20 25.96 8.59
N LYS A 176 8.53 26.35 9.69
CA LYS A 176 8.02 27.72 9.87
C LYS A 176 9.11 28.78 9.79
N ASN A 177 10.35 28.45 10.14
CA ASN A 177 11.49 29.37 10.09
C ASN A 177 12.23 29.37 8.74
N ARG A 178 11.72 28.65 7.73
CA ARG A 178 12.35 28.53 6.39
C ARG A 178 11.49 29.05 5.24
N ILE A 179 10.21 29.27 5.50
CA ILE A 179 9.28 29.83 4.52
C ILE A 179 9.08 31.28 4.94
N ASP A 180 9.84 32.17 4.30
CA ASP A 180 9.62 33.63 4.34
C ASP A 180 8.37 34.00 3.52
#